data_AF-A0A109LES2-F1
#
_entry.id   AF-A0A109LES2-F1
#
_cell.length_a   1.000
_cell.length_b   1.000
_cell.length_c   1.000
_cell.angle_alpha   90.00
_cell.angle_beta   90.00
_cell.angle_gamma   90.00
#
_symmetry.space_group_name_H-M   'P 1'
#
loop_
_entity.id
_entity.type
_entity.pdbx_description
1 polymer ?
#
loop_
_entity_poly.entity_id
_entity_poly.type
_entity_poly.pdbx_seq_one_letter_code
_entity_poly.pdbx_strand_id
1 'polypeptide(L)' 'MGAGDGFAVGMISALLENLSFPEAVQRGNWIGSRAVQSRGDMEGLPTRAELPTRSVA' A
#
# COMPACT_ATOMS: atom_id res chain seq x y z
N MET A 1 -0.56 15.55 3.90
CA MET A 1 0.19 15.32 2.64
C MET A 1 0.58 13.83 2.63
N GLY A 2 1.38 13.29 1.72
CA GLY A 2 1.83 11.87 1.82
C GLY A 2 1.16 10.81 0.92
N ALA A 3 0.35 11.22 -0.06
CA ALA A 3 -0.22 10.29 -1.06
C ALA A 3 0.86 9.56 -1.87
N GLY A 4 1.89 10.30 -2.29
CA GLY A 4 3.02 9.77 -3.06
C GLY A 4 3.88 8.81 -2.25
N ASP A 5 4.10 9.13 -0.96
CA ASP A 5 4.86 8.25 -0.06
C ASP A 5 4.09 6.96 0.22
N GLY A 6 2.76 7.05 0.45
CA GLY A 6 1.90 5.87 0.56
C GLY A 6 1.90 5.00 -0.70
N PHE A 7 1.91 5.63 -1.88
CA PHE A 7 2.05 4.90 -3.15
C PHE A 7 3.40 4.20 -3.25
N ALA A 8 4.50 4.89 -2.93
CA ALA A 8 5.85 4.32 -2.96
C ALA A 8 6.01 3.15 -1.98
N VAL A 9 5.48 3.27 -0.75
CA VAL A 9 5.44 2.18 0.25
C VAL A 9 4.66 0.97 -0.29
N GLY A 10 3.51 1.19 -0.93
CA GLY A 10 2.72 0.11 -1.52
C GLY A 10 3.44 -0.60 -2.68
N MET A 11 4.12 0.15 -3.55
CA MET A 11 4.94 -0.41 -4.63
C MET A 11 6.10 -1.24 -4.08
N ILE A 12 6.93 -0.65 -3.21
CA ILE A 12 8.14 -1.30 -2.68
C ILE A 12 7.76 -2.55 -1.87
N SER A 13 6.73 -2.47 -1.03
CA SER A 13 6.28 -3.63 -0.24
C SER A 13 5.75 -4.78 -1.11
N ALA A 14 5.06 -4.49 -2.21
CA ALA A 14 4.59 -5.52 -3.14
C ALA A 14 5.73 -6.18 -3.91
N LEU A 15 6.72 -5.39 -4.36
CA LEU A 15 7.87 -5.91 -5.07
C LEU A 15 8.77 -6.78 -4.17
N LEU A 16 8.95 -6.38 -2.90
CA LEU A 16 9.67 -7.21 -1.90
C LEU A 16 8.96 -8.54 -1.60
N GLU A 17 7.67 -8.64 -1.90
CA GLU A 17 6.88 -9.87 -1.81
C GLU A 17 6.82 -10.66 -3.12
N ASN A 18 7.63 -10.30 -4.12
CA ASN A 18 7.65 -10.89 -5.47
C ASN A 18 6.30 -10.81 -6.20
N LEU A 19 5.48 -9.79 -5.90
CA LEU A 19 4.26 -9.55 -6.65
C LEU A 19 4.57 -8.96 -8.03
N SER A 20 3.66 -9.18 -8.97
CA SER A 20 3.76 -8.60 -10.29
C SER A 20 3.60 -7.08 -10.26
N PHE A 21 4.11 -6.39 -11.28
CA PHE A 21 3.95 -4.95 -11.41
C PHE A 21 2.48 -4.47 -11.34
N PRO A 22 1.51 -5.14 -12.00
CA PRO A 22 0.10 -4.77 -11.86
C PRO A 22 -0.41 -4.85 -10.42
N GLU A 23 -0.04 -5.89 -9.67
CA GLU A 23 -0.42 -6.06 -8.27
C GLU A 23 0.25 -5.00 -7.38
N ALA A 24 1.52 -4.67 -7.66
CA ALA A 24 2.23 -3.61 -6.97
C ALA A 24 1.58 -2.23 -7.18
N VAL A 25 1.15 -1.92 -8.41
CA VAL A 25 0.45 -0.67 -8.74
C VAL A 25 -0.91 -0.60 -8.03
N GLN A 26 -1.65 -1.71 -7.98
CA GLN A 26 -2.90 -1.76 -7.23
C GLN A 26 -2.69 -1.50 -5.73
N ARG A 27 -1.66 -2.12 -5.13
CA ARG A 27 -1.31 -1.90 -3.72
C ARG A 27 -0.89 -0.45 -3.48
N GLY A 28 -0.01 0.10 -4.32
CA GLY A 28 0.39 1.51 -4.27
C GLY A 28 -0.80 2.46 -4.31
N ASN A 29 -1.72 2.27 -5.26
CA ASN A 29 -2.93 3.08 -5.39
C ASN A 29 -3.81 3.01 -4.14
N TRP A 30 -3.99 1.81 -3.58
CA TRP A 30 -4.80 1.63 -2.37
C TRP A 30 -4.19 2.33 -1.14
N ILE A 31 -2.89 2.18 -0.91
CA ILE A 31 -2.20 2.81 0.24
C ILE A 31 -2.11 4.33 0.05
N GLY A 32 -1.75 4.81 -1.15
CA GLY A 32 -1.69 6.24 -1.45
C GLY A 32 -3.06 6.94 -1.33
N SER A 33 -4.14 6.26 -1.72
CA SER A 33 -5.52 6.76 -1.56
C SER A 33 -5.98 6.80 -0.11
N ARG A 34 -5.44 5.95 0.77
CA ARG A 34 -5.69 6.08 2.23
C ARG A 34 -4.93 7.23 2.85
N ALA A 35 -3.70 7.49 2.41
CA ALA A 35 -2.89 8.58 2.95
C ALA A 35 -3.52 9.96 2.72
N VAL A 36 -4.26 10.17 1.62
CA VAL A 36 -5.02 11.42 1.39
C VAL A 36 -6.25 11.60 2.28
N GLN A 37 -6.76 10.52 2.89
CA GLN A 37 -7.91 10.55 3.79
C GLN A 37 -7.50 10.81 5.26
N SER A 38 -6.20 10.80 5.56
CA SER A 38 -5.65 11.05 6.89
C SER A 38 -5.25 12.52 7.07
N ARG A 39 -5.65 13.12 8.19
CA ARG A 39 -5.27 14.50 8.56
C ARG A 39 -3.78 14.65 8.90
N GLY A 40 -3.10 13.56 9.26
CA GLY A 40 -1.66 13.50 9.53
C GLY A 40 -0.94 12.48 8.62
N ASP A 41 0.29 12.79 8.23
CA ASP A 41 1.05 12.07 7.18
C ASP A 41 1.29 10.56 7.47
N MET A 42 1.13 10.10 8.71
CA MET A 42 1.45 8.72 9.12
C MET A 42 0.31 7.97 9.86
N GLU A 43 -0.78 8.63 10.25
CA GLU A 43 -1.87 7.97 11.02
C GLU A 43 -2.75 7.02 10.20
N GLY A 44 -2.67 7.06 8.86
CA GLY A 44 -3.54 6.27 7.97
C GLY A 44 -2.89 5.06 7.30
N LEU A 45 -1.63 4.75 7.63
CA LEU A 45 -0.90 3.65 6.98
C LEU A 45 -1.33 2.30 7.56
N PRO A 46 -1.57 1.29 6.70
CA PRO A 46 -2.00 -0.03 7.15
C PRO A 46 -0.85 -0.76 7.87
N THR A 47 -1.21 -1.47 8.93
CA THR A 47 -0.37 -2.48 9.55
C THR A 47 -0.35 -3.76 8.71
N ARG A 48 0.66 -4.60 8.92
CA ARG A 48 0.81 -5.89 8.20
C ARG A 48 -0.44 -6.78 8.29
N ALA A 49 -1.16 -6.72 9.41
CA ALA A 49 -2.37 -7.52 9.66
C ALA A 49 -3.60 -7.03 8.88
N GLU A 50 -3.59 -5.78 8.41
CA GLU A 50 -4.68 -5.19 7.61
C GLU A 50 -4.50 -5.44 6.11
N LEU A 51 -3.37 -6.03 5.70
CA LEU A 51 -3.15 -6.41 4.31
C LEU A 51 -3.98 -7.68 3.98
N PRO A 52 -4.72 -7.70 2.86
CA PRO A 52 -5.49 -8.86 2.45
C PRO A 52 -4.62 -10.11 2.35
N THR A 53 -5.02 -11.18 3.02
CA THR A 53 -4.30 -12.45 3.02
C THR A 53 -4.61 -13.21 1.72
N ARG A 54 -3.57 -13.57 0.97
CA ARG A 54 -3.74 -14.38 -0.25
C ARG A 54 -4.00 -15.84 0.14
N SER A 55 -5.18 -16.37 -0.21
CA SER A 55 -5.38 -17.81 -0.33
C SER A 55 -4.69 -18.26 -1.61
N VAL A 56 -3.69 -19.13 -1.48
CA VAL A 56 -3.10 -19.84 -2.62
C VAL A 56 -4.09 -20.93 -3.03
N ALA A 57 -4.71 -20.77 -4.20
CA ALA A 57 -5.38 -21.84 -4.91
C ALA A 57 -4.39 -22.45 -5.91
#